data_AF-A0A5D8YJL2-F1
#
_entry.id   AF-A0A5D8YJL2-F1
#
_cell.length_a   1.000
_cell.length_b   1.000
_cell.length_c   1.000
_cell.angle_alpha   90.00
_cell.angle_beta   90.00
_cell.angle_gamma   90.00
#
_symmetry.space_group_name_H-M   'P 1'
#
loop_
_entity.id
_entity.type
_entity.pdbx_description
1 polymer ?
#
loop_
_entity_poly.entity_id
_entity_poly.type
_entity_poly.pdbx_seq_one_letter_code
_entity_poly.pdbx_strand_id
1 'polypeptide(L)' 'MIAQSLIAEVIDSQNEAWLKKDSSVKREKLTAIKLHESFASIVTGIRRCGKSTLLRQLLPSVSGKSLF' A
#
# COMPACT_ATOMS: atom_id res chain seq x y z
N MET A 1 28.83 1.63 5.79
CA MET A 1 27.71 1.85 4.84
C MET A 1 26.91 0.56 4.74
N ILE A 2 25.59 0.65 4.63
CA ILE A 2 24.73 -0.51 4.44
C ILE A 2 24.85 -0.97 2.97
N ALA A 3 24.99 -2.26 2.73
CA ALA A 3 25.08 -2.81 1.38
C ALA A 3 23.74 -2.69 0.63
N GLN A 4 23.78 -2.39 -0.67
CA GLN A 4 22.57 -2.31 -1.50
C GLN A 4 21.80 -3.64 -1.54
N SER A 5 22.52 -4.78 -1.52
CA SER A 5 21.91 -6.11 -1.45
C SER A 5 21.08 -6.31 -0.19
N LEU A 6 21.58 -5.84 0.95
CA LEU A 6 20.86 -5.91 2.22
C LEU A 6 19.62 -5.01 2.22
N ILE A 7 19.69 -3.82 1.59
CA ILE A 7 18.52 -2.95 1.43
C ILE A 7 17.45 -3.63 0.57
N ALA A 8 17.85 -4.25 -0.54
CA ALA A 8 16.94 -4.97 -1.43
C ALA A 8 16.25 -6.14 -0.71
N GLU A 9 17.01 -6.97 0.02
CA GLU A 9 16.47 -8.10 0.79
C GLU A 9 15.46 -7.64 1.85
N VAL A 10 15.76 -6.54 2.55
CA VAL A 10 14.85 -5.97 3.54
C VAL A 10 13.56 -5.47 2.88
N ILE A 11 13.65 -4.82 1.71
CA ILE A 11 12.47 -4.36 0.97
C ILE A 11 11.61 -5.56 0.55
N ASP A 12 12.21 -6.60 -0.04
CA ASP A 12 11.47 -7.78 -0.49
C ASP A 12 10.75 -8.48 0.68
N SER A 13 11.44 -8.65 1.81
CA SER A 13 10.88 -9.22 3.04
C SER A 13 9.72 -8.39 3.61
N GLN A 14 9.87 -7.06 3.64
CA GLN A 14 8.81 -6.16 4.08
C GLN A 14 7.60 -6.21 3.16
N ASN A 15 7.83 -6.34 1.85
CA ASN A 15 6.75 -6.39 0.88
C ASN A 15 5.90 -7.64 1.04
N GLU A 16 6.55 -8.80 1.19
CA GLU A 16 5.84 -10.04 1.45
C GLU A 16 4.98 -9.96 2.71
N ALA A 17 5.54 -9.42 3.80
CA ALA A 17 4.83 -9.29 5.06
C ALA A 17 3.64 -8.32 4.95
N TRP A 18 3.77 -7.27 4.15
CA TRP A 18 2.72 -6.29 3.93
C TRP A 18 1.58 -6.84 3.07
N LEU A 19 1.89 -7.55 1.98
CA LEU A 19 0.90 -8.18 1.09
C LEU A 19 0.12 -9.30 1.78
N LYS A 20 0.77 -10.08 2.67
CA LYS A 20 0.12 -11.14 3.46
C LYS A 20 -0.79 -10.61 4.58
N LYS A 21 -0.74 -9.31 4.87
CA LYS A 21 -1.45 -8.73 6.02
C LYS A 21 -2.94 -8.56 5.72
N ASP A 22 -3.76 -9.11 6.59
CA ASP A 22 -5.20 -9.12 6.42
C ASP A 22 -5.79 -7.72 6.21
N SER A 23 -6.77 -7.61 5.30
CA SER A 23 -7.30 -6.32 4.86
C SER A 23 -8.26 -5.68 5.87
N SER A 24 -8.52 -6.34 7.01
CA SER A 24 -9.48 -5.92 8.04
C SER A 24 -10.86 -5.61 7.44
N VAL A 25 -11.67 -4.78 8.10
CA VAL A 25 -13.01 -4.42 7.60
C VAL A 25 -12.88 -3.57 6.32
N LYS A 26 -13.53 -4.00 5.24
CA LYS A 26 -13.59 -3.25 3.96
C LYS A 26 -14.32 -1.93 4.14
N ARG A 27 -13.82 -0.87 3.51
CA ARG A 27 -14.49 0.43 3.49
C ARG A 27 -15.74 0.38 2.60
N GLU A 28 -16.86 0.91 3.10
CA GLU A 28 -18.12 0.97 2.36
C GLU A 28 -18.00 1.73 1.03
N LYS A 29 -17.24 2.84 1.04
CA LYS A 29 -17.03 3.70 -0.13
C LYS A 29 -15.80 3.34 -0.96
N LEU A 30 -15.20 2.16 -0.77
CA LEU A 30 -13.98 1.76 -1.48
C LEU A 30 -14.18 1.77 -3.00
N THR A 31 -15.34 1.29 -3.47
CA THR A 31 -15.70 1.22 -4.90
C THR A 31 -15.93 2.60 -5.54
N ALA A 32 -16.15 3.64 -4.75
CA ALA A 32 -16.32 5.00 -5.25
C ALA A 32 -14.98 5.71 -5.50
N ILE A 33 -13.87 5.16 -4.99
CA ILE A 33 -12.54 5.75 -5.16
C ILE A 33 -12.00 5.36 -6.54
N LYS A 34 -11.89 6.34 -7.44
CA LYS A 34 -11.28 6.16 -8.76
C LYS A 34 -9.80 6.46 -8.69
N LEU A 35 -8.99 5.52 -9.17
CA LEU A 35 -7.57 5.72 -9.39
C LEU A 35 -7.37 6.17 -10.84
N HIS A 36 -6.64 7.26 -11.03
CA HIS A 36 -6.34 7.80 -12.34
C HIS A 36 -4.92 7.40 -12.74
N GLU A 37 -4.77 6.85 -13.94
CA GLU A 37 -3.45 6.61 -14.52
C GLU A 37 -2.69 7.92 -14.71
N SER A 38 -1.36 7.87 -14.66
CA SER A 38 -0.47 9.02 -14.83
C SER A 38 -0.58 10.13 -13.77
N PHE A 39 -1.36 9.94 -12.70
CA PHE A 39 -1.44 10.86 -11.57
C PHE A 39 -1.00 10.20 -10.25
N ALA A 40 -0.43 11.01 -9.36
CA ALA A 40 -0.16 10.60 -7.99
C ALA A 40 -1.43 10.73 -7.13
N SER A 41 -1.87 9.62 -6.54
CA SER A 41 -2.97 9.62 -5.56
C SER A 41 -2.41 9.70 -4.15
N ILE A 42 -2.80 10.70 -3.37
CA ILE A 42 -2.29 10.93 -2.01
C ILE A 42 -3.38 10.64 -0.99
N VAL A 43 -3.13 9.67 -0.09
CA VAL A 43 -4.02 9.35 1.04
C VAL A 43 -3.57 10.10 2.30
N THR A 44 -4.33 11.10 2.71
CA THR A 44 -4.04 11.93 3.90
C THR A 44 -5.10 11.78 5.00
N GLY A 45 -4.85 12.40 6.16
CA GLY A 45 -5.75 12.40 7.33
C GLY A 45 -5.01 12.24 8.66
N ILE A 46 -5.74 12.40 9.77
CA ILE A 46 -5.18 12.37 11.13
C ILE A 46 -4.71 10.97 11.57
N ARG A 47 -3.96 10.90 12.67
CA ARG A 47 -3.43 9.65 13.23
C ARG A 47 -4.58 8.69 13.58
N ARG A 48 -4.37 7.38 13.37
CA ARG A 48 -5.34 6.28 13.61
C ARG A 48 -6.61 6.25 12.71
N CYS A 49 -6.71 7.06 11.66
CA CYS A 49 -7.83 6.97 10.69
C CYS A 49 -7.78 5.78 9.71
N GLY A 50 -6.83 4.85 9.84
CA GLY A 50 -6.73 3.69 8.94
C GLY A 50 -6.32 4.04 7.51
N LYS A 51 -5.46 5.05 7.32
CA LYS A 51 -4.92 5.45 6.01
C LYS A 51 -4.11 4.33 5.35
N SER A 52 -3.19 3.73 6.11
CA SER A 52 -2.38 2.59 5.67
C SER A 52 -3.24 1.36 5.34
N THR A 53 -4.35 1.19 6.06
CA THR A 53 -5.36 0.17 5.75
C THR A 53 -6.09 0.46 4.44
N LEU A 54 -6.50 1.72 4.20
CA LEU A 54 -7.13 2.12 2.95
C LEU A 54 -6.18 1.93 1.75
N LEU A 55 -4.91 2.33 1.89
CA LEU A 55 -3.89 2.11 0.86
C LEU A 55 -3.76 0.61 0.54
N ARG A 56 -3.69 -0.25 1.56
CA ARG A 56 -3.63 -1.71 1.36
C ARG A 56 -4.88 -2.26 0.66
N GLN A 57 -6.07 -1.74 0.96
CA GLN A 57 -7.31 -2.13 0.27
C GLN A 57 -7.37 -1.65 -1.18
N LEU A 58 -6.67 -0.56 -1.53
CA LEU A 58 -6.59 -0.02 -2.89
C LEU A 58 -5.49 -0.68 -3.73
N LEU A 59 -4.46 -1.28 -3.13
CA LEU A 59 -3.34 -1.91 -3.84
C LEU A 59 -3.77 -2.90 -4.94
N PRO A 60 -4.76 -3.81 -4.72
CA PRO A 60 -5.23 -4.71 -5.78
C PRO A 60 -5.84 -4.01 -6.99
N SER A 61 -6.23 -2.74 -6.86
CA SER A 61 -6.80 -1.93 -7.94
C SER A 61 -5.75 -1.13 -8.71
N VAL A 62 -4.48 -1.13 -8.27
CA VAL A 62 -3.37 -0.45 -8.94
C VAL A 62 -2.63 -1.45 -9.83
N SER A 63 -2.39 -1.08 -11.09
CA SER A 63 -1.52 -1.84 -11.98
C SER A 63 -0.05 -1.55 -11.68
N GLY A 64 0.74 -2.58 -11.38
CA GLY A 64 2.19 -2.47 -11.17
C GLY A 64 2.71 -3.27 -9.97
N LYS A 65 4.01 -3.17 -9.73
CA LYS A 65 4.64 -3.73 -8.52
C LYS A 65 4.55 -2.71 -7.40
N SER A 66 4.04 -3.15 -6.25
CA SER A 66 4.14 -2.36 -5.04
C SER A 66 5.58 -2.40 -4.52
N LEU A 67 6.04 -1.28 -3.98
CA LEU A 67 7.27 -1.19 -3.18
C LEU A 67 7.02 -1.51 -1.70
N PHE A 68 5.78 -1.92 -1.36
CA PHE A 68 5.27 -2.39 -0.06
C PHE A 68 4.23 -3.48 -0.29
#